data_AF-A0A3D5J857-F1
#
_entry.id   AF-A0A3D5J857-F1
#
_cell.length_a   1.000
_cell.length_b   1.000
_cell.length_c   1.000
_cell.angle_alpha   90.00
_cell.angle_beta   90.00
_cell.angle_gamma   90.00
#
_symmetry.space_group_name_H-M   'P 1'
#
loop_
_entity.id
_entity.type
_entity.pdbx_description
1 polymer ?
#
loop_
_entity_poly.entity_id
_entity_poly.type
_entity_poly.pdbx_seq_one_letter_code
_entity_poly.pdbx_strand_id
1 'polypeptide(L)'
;IPTNRVVTRKDLPDVIFKTVHAKYRAVVNTIKELHEKGQPVLVGTVSIEVSEAISKLLSQAKIPHEVLNAKNHEREAEIIAKAGQVKSVTIATNMAGR
;
A
#
# COMPACT_ATOMS: atom_id res chain seq x y z
N ILE A 1 -20.29 20.41 2.75
CA ILE A 1 -19.25 21.17 3.47
C ILE A 1 -18.01 21.21 2.58
N PRO A 2 -17.47 22.37 2.21
CA PRO A 2 -16.27 22.49 1.36
C PRO A 2 -14.99 22.08 2.12
N THR A 3 -13.91 21.79 1.40
CA THR A 3 -12.61 21.47 2.01
C THR A 3 -11.90 22.71 2.53
N ASN A 4 -11.09 22.57 3.59
CA ASN A 4 -10.28 23.67 4.14
C ASN A 4 -9.17 24.15 3.18
N ARG A 5 -8.68 23.26 2.30
CA ARG A 5 -7.69 23.57 1.25
C ARG A 5 -8.11 22.93 -0.07
N VAL A 6 -7.66 23.49 -1.18
CA VAL A 6 -7.88 22.93 -2.52
C VAL A 6 -7.18 21.58 -2.62
N VAL A 7 -7.87 20.58 -3.16
CA VAL A 7 -7.33 19.24 -3.37
C VAL A 7 -6.40 19.26 -4.60
N THR A 8 -5.09 19.11 -4.38
CA THR A 8 -4.08 19.04 -5.45
C THR A 8 -3.62 17.60 -5.75
N ARG A 9 -4.26 16.61 -5.13
CA ARG A 9 -3.96 15.19 -5.34
C ARG A 9 -4.26 14.82 -6.80
N LYS A 10 -3.33 14.11 -7.44
CA LYS A 10 -3.52 13.57 -8.77
C LYS A 10 -4.09 12.16 -8.67
N ASP A 11 -5.35 12.01 -9.06
CA ASP A 11 -6.00 10.71 -9.19
C ASP A 11 -5.77 10.19 -10.61
N LEU A 12 -4.94 9.16 -10.73
CA LEU A 12 -4.57 8.56 -12.00
C LEU A 12 -5.63 7.53 -12.44
N PRO A 13 -5.82 7.31 -13.76
CA PRO A 13 -6.73 6.30 -14.27
C PRO A 13 -6.26 4.88 -13.93
N ASP A 14 -7.20 3.93 -13.98
CA ASP A 14 -6.93 2.52 -13.71
C ASP A 14 -5.96 1.91 -14.73
N VAL A 15 -5.10 1.01 -14.24
CA VAL A 15 -4.23 0.17 -15.08
C VAL A 15 -4.74 -1.26 -15.04
N ILE A 16 -5.19 -1.76 -16.19
CA ILE A 16 -5.83 -3.08 -16.30
C ILE A 16 -4.86 -4.11 -16.88
N PHE A 17 -4.83 -5.29 -16.25
CA PHE A 17 -3.97 -6.40 -16.67
C PHE A 17 -4.79 -7.63 -17.00
N LYS A 18 -4.33 -8.40 -18.01
CA LYS A 18 -4.96 -9.65 -18.44
C LYS A 18 -4.97 -10.73 -17.36
N THR A 19 -3.93 -10.79 -16.52
CA THR A 19 -3.80 -11.82 -15.48
C THR A 19 -3.46 -11.20 -14.12
N VAL A 20 -3.90 -11.86 -13.05
CA VAL A 20 -3.61 -11.44 -11.67
C VAL A 20 -2.10 -11.45 -11.40
N HIS A 21 -1.37 -12.43 -11.94
CA HIS A 21 0.07 -12.50 -11.79
C HIS A 21 0.80 -11.33 -12.48
N ALA A 22 0.33 -10.91 -13.67
CA ALA A 22 0.85 -9.71 -14.32
C ALA A 22 0.58 -8.46 -13.49
N LYS A 23 -0.65 -8.32 -12.95
CA LYS A 23 -1.03 -7.23 -12.05
C LYS A 23 -0.12 -7.16 -10.82
N TYR A 24 0.11 -8.28 -10.13
CA TYR A 24 0.91 -8.28 -8.90
C TYR A 24 2.38 -7.96 -9.16
N ARG A 25 2.97 -8.48 -10.25
CA ARG A 25 4.34 -8.11 -10.64
C ARG A 25 4.45 -6.63 -10.97
N ALA A 26 3.48 -6.08 -11.70
CA ALA A 26 3.45 -4.65 -12.01
C ALA A 26 3.35 -3.80 -10.72
N VAL A 27 2.46 -4.17 -9.80
CA VAL A 27 2.33 -3.51 -8.49
C VAL A 27 3.65 -3.52 -7.71
N VAL A 28 4.32 -4.67 -7.61
CA VAL A 28 5.60 -4.81 -6.90
C VAL A 28 6.69 -3.95 -7.54
N ASN A 29 6.76 -3.92 -8.87
CA ASN A 29 7.74 -3.08 -9.59
C ASN A 29 7.47 -1.59 -9.33
N THR A 30 6.22 -1.15 -9.40
CA THR A 30 5.86 0.25 -9.08
C THR A 30 6.22 0.60 -7.65
N ILE A 31 5.93 -0.27 -6.68
CA ILE A 31 6.30 -0.06 -5.27
C ILE A 31 7.82 0.05 -5.14
N LYS A 32 8.58 -0.81 -5.81
CA LYS A 32 10.05 -0.77 -5.80
C LYS A 32 10.58 0.57 -6.29
N GLU A 33 10.11 1.04 -7.43
CA GLU A 33 10.53 2.32 -8.00
C GLU A 33 10.21 3.51 -7.08
N LEU A 34 9.03 3.53 -6.47
CA LEU A 34 8.62 4.58 -5.54
C LEU A 34 9.42 4.53 -4.24
N HIS A 35 9.66 3.32 -3.72
CA HIS A 35 10.47 3.09 -2.53
C HIS A 35 11.93 3.51 -2.75
N GLU A 36 12.53 3.19 -3.89
CA GLU A 36 13.88 3.63 -4.26
C GLU A 36 13.98 5.16 -4.32
N LYS A 37 12.93 5.84 -4.81
CA LYS A 37 12.80 7.31 -4.78
C LYS A 37 12.55 7.90 -3.38
N GLY A 38 12.27 7.07 -2.39
CA GLY A 38 11.97 7.49 -1.02
C GLY A 38 10.51 7.84 -0.75
N GLN A 39 9.61 7.66 -1.72
CA GLN A 39 8.21 8.01 -1.60
C GLN A 39 7.46 6.98 -0.74
N PRO A 40 6.67 7.40 0.27
CA PRO A 40 5.81 6.50 1.04
C PRO A 40 4.70 5.91 0.16
N VAL A 41 4.36 4.63 0.38
CA VAL A 41 3.36 3.91 -0.41
C VAL A 41 2.34 3.20 0.48
N LEU A 42 1.05 3.47 0.22
CA LEU A 42 -0.08 2.72 0.78
C LEU A 42 -0.69 1.83 -0.30
N VAL A 43 -0.78 0.53 -0.05
CA VAL A 43 -1.36 -0.46 -0.96
C VAL A 43 -2.70 -0.95 -0.39
N GLY A 44 -3.79 -0.58 -1.05
CA GLY A 44 -5.13 -1.04 -0.70
C GLY A 44 -5.45 -2.43 -1.30
N THR A 45 -5.90 -3.36 -0.48
CA THR A 45 -6.35 -4.69 -0.92
C THR A 45 -7.78 -4.99 -0.48
N VAL A 46 -8.43 -5.92 -1.18
CA VAL A 46 -9.82 -6.31 -0.92
C VAL A 46 -9.94 -7.46 0.08
N SER A 47 -8.89 -8.25 0.28
CA SER A 47 -8.90 -9.41 1.17
C SER A 47 -7.52 -9.67 1.78
N ILE A 48 -7.49 -10.42 2.88
CA ILE A 48 -6.25 -10.78 3.59
C ILE A 48 -5.35 -11.64 2.68
N GLU A 49 -5.93 -12.56 1.91
CA GLU A 49 -5.19 -13.44 0.99
C GLU A 49 -4.44 -12.64 -0.07
N VAL A 50 -5.04 -11.55 -0.57
CA VAL A 50 -4.38 -10.64 -1.51
C VAL A 50 -3.25 -9.89 -0.82
N SER A 51 -3.44 -9.43 0.42
CA SER A 51 -2.38 -8.79 1.22
C SER A 51 -1.18 -9.71 1.41
N GLU A 52 -1.41 -10.95 1.82
CA GLU A 52 -0.35 -11.95 2.05
C GLU A 52 0.38 -12.29 0.74
N ALA A 53 -0.35 -12.39 -0.38
CA ALA A 53 0.26 -12.63 -1.69
C ALA A 53 1.21 -11.49 -2.11
N ILE A 54 0.80 -10.23 -1.93
CA ILE A 54 1.64 -9.06 -2.24
C ILE A 54 2.80 -8.97 -1.26
N SER A 55 2.56 -9.18 0.04
CA SER A 55 3.57 -9.20 1.11
C SER A 55 4.71 -10.19 0.80
N LYS A 56 4.36 -11.41 0.37
CA LYS A 56 5.34 -12.42 -0.03
C LYS A 56 6.22 -11.95 -1.20
N LEU A 57 5.62 -11.33 -2.22
CA LEU A 57 6.36 -10.83 -3.38
C LEU A 57 7.27 -9.65 -3.02
N LEU A 58 6.82 -8.74 -2.14
CA LEU A 58 7.65 -7.64 -1.63
C LEU A 58 8.82 -8.15 -0.78
N SER A 59 8.58 -9.18 0.04
CA SER A 59 9.62 -9.86 0.82
C SER A 59 10.70 -10.47 -0.08
N GLN A 60 10.28 -11.14 -1.17
CA GLN A 60 11.19 -11.69 -2.19
C GLN A 60 12.00 -10.59 -2.89
N ALA A 61 11.39 -9.42 -3.11
CA ALA A 61 12.04 -8.23 -3.66
C ALA A 61 12.89 -7.46 -2.63
N LYS A 62 12.95 -7.93 -1.37
CA LYS A 62 13.66 -7.28 -0.24
C LYS A 62 13.18 -5.86 0.06
N ILE A 63 11.88 -5.61 -0.08
CA ILE A 63 11.26 -4.32 0.24
C ILE A 63 10.62 -4.43 1.64
N PRO A 64 11.12 -3.69 2.64
CA PRO A 64 10.49 -3.63 3.97
C PRO A 64 9.08 -3.07 3.87
N HIS A 65 8.12 -3.72 4.52
CA HIS A 65 6.72 -3.30 4.49
C HIS A 65 5.98 -3.82 5.73
N GLU A 66 4.86 -3.18 6.03
CA GLU A 66 3.94 -3.58 7.10
C GLU A 66 2.59 -4.02 6.51
N VAL A 67 1.90 -4.94 7.18
CA VAL A 67 0.60 -5.45 6.76
C VAL A 67 -0.44 -5.20 7.85
N LEU A 68 -1.54 -4.54 7.48
CA LEU A 68 -2.66 -4.21 8.36
C LEU A 68 -3.87 -5.06 7.97
N ASN A 69 -4.34 -5.86 8.92
CA ASN A 69 -5.37 -6.88 8.69
C ASN A 69 -6.64 -6.63 9.53
N ALA A 70 -6.78 -5.47 10.16
CA ALA A 70 -7.90 -5.10 11.04
C ALA A 70 -8.07 -6.04 12.24
N LYS A 71 -6.95 -6.57 12.78
CA LYS A 71 -6.97 -7.50 13.92
C LYS A 71 -6.60 -6.84 15.24
N ASN A 72 -5.75 -5.82 15.20
CA ASN A 72 -5.29 -5.12 16.41
C ASN A 72 -5.23 -3.62 16.15
N HIS A 73 -6.30 -2.92 16.51
CA HIS A 73 -6.47 -1.50 16.19
C HIS A 73 -5.40 -0.60 16.80
N GLU A 74 -4.98 -0.83 18.05
CA GLU A 74 -3.96 0.00 18.71
C GLU A 74 -2.61 -0.11 18.02
N ARG A 75 -2.14 -1.34 17.77
CA ARG A 75 -0.87 -1.57 17.07
C ARG A 75 -0.92 -1.09 15.62
N GLU A 76 -2.05 -1.30 14.93
CA GLU A 76 -2.22 -0.84 13.55
C GLU A 76 -2.20 0.70 13.48
N ALA A 77 -2.77 1.40 14.46
CA ALA A 77 -2.71 2.87 14.54
C ALA A 77 -1.26 3.38 14.66
N GLU A 78 -0.41 2.73 15.45
CA GLU A 78 1.02 3.08 15.55
C GLU A 78 1.76 2.91 14.23
N ILE A 79 1.44 1.85 13.48
CA ILE A 79 2.02 1.59 12.16
C ILE A 79 1.57 2.67 11.16
N ILE A 80 0.28 3.02 11.16
CA ILE A 80 -0.30 4.02 10.25
C ILE A 80 0.27 5.41 10.53
N ALA A 81 0.46 5.77 11.80
CA ALA A 81 1.08 7.03 12.18
C ALA A 81 2.48 7.21 11.53
N LYS A 82 3.16 6.10 11.20
CA LYS A 82 4.47 6.07 10.54
C LYS A 82 4.38 5.83 9.02
N ALA A 83 3.20 5.51 8.47
CA ALA A 83 3.04 5.14 7.07
C ALA A 83 3.33 6.27 6.07
N GLY A 84 3.40 7.53 6.52
CA GLY A 84 3.80 8.67 5.68
C GLY A 84 5.30 8.98 5.67
N GLN A 85 6.13 8.20 6.38
CA GLN A 85 7.57 8.44 6.47
C GLN A 85 8.32 8.02 5.20
N VAL A 86 9.52 8.59 4.99
CA VAL A 86 10.37 8.26 3.84
C VAL A 86 10.58 6.74 3.76
N LYS A 87 10.40 6.18 2.55
CA LYS A 87 10.55 4.74 2.26
C LYS A 87 9.56 3.79 2.95
N SER A 88 8.52 4.28 3.63
CA SER A 88 7.50 3.40 4.19
C SER A 88 6.67 2.70 3.09
N VAL A 89 6.34 1.43 3.32
CA VAL A 89 5.39 0.68 2.50
C VAL A 89 4.40 0.00 3.44
N THR A 90 3.11 0.26 3.25
CA THR A 90 2.06 -0.29 4.10
C THR A 90 0.97 -0.91 3.24
N ILE A 91 0.64 -2.17 3.51
CA ILE A 91 -0.45 -2.89 2.87
C ILE A 91 -1.64 -2.88 3.82
N ALA A 92 -2.80 -2.40 3.36
CA ALA A 92 -4.00 -2.34 4.17
C ALA A 92 -5.17 -2.99 3.43
N THR A 93 -5.86 -3.91 4.10
CA THR A 93 -7.17 -4.36 3.63
C THR A 93 -8.18 -3.22 3.79
N ASN A 94 -9.21 -3.18 2.95
CA ASN A 94 -10.17 -2.07 2.74
C ASN A 94 -10.66 -1.28 3.99
N MET A 95 -10.63 -1.86 5.19
CA MET A 95 -11.04 -1.24 6.46
C MET A 95 -9.94 -1.20 7.54
N ALA A 96 -8.76 -1.76 7.31
CA ALA A 96 -7.69 -1.73 8.28
C ALA A 96 -7.14 -0.30 8.43
N GLY A 97 -7.09 0.18 9.68
CA GLY A 97 -6.54 1.51 9.96
C GLY A 97 -7.49 2.69 9.99
N ARG A 98 -8.79 2.43 10.12
CA ARG A 98 -9.81 3.46 10.34
C ARG A 98 -10.13 3.61 11.82
#